data_AF-A0A0J1HL69-F1
#
_entry.id   AF-A0A0J1HL69-F1
#
_cell.length_a   1.000
_cell.length_b   1.000
_cell.length_c   1.000
_cell.angle_alpha   90.00
_cell.angle_beta   90.00
_cell.angle_gamma   90.00
#
_symmetry.space_group_name_H-M   'P 1'
#
loop_
_entity.id
_entity.type
_entity.pdbx_description
1 polymer ?
#
loop_
_entity_poly.entity_id
_entity_poly.type
_entity_poly.pdbx_seq_one_letter_code
_entity_poly.pdbx_strand_id
1 'polypeptide(L)' 'KNLYIVGSKSYGRAPTFLMATGYEQVRSIAAFMAGDIESSEKVELDLPETGVCSVSFSNITPNNSCETNSCCS' A
#
# COMPACT_ATOMS: atom_id res chain seq x y z
N LYS A 1 12.80 9.82 19.05
CA LYS A 1 11.34 10.06 19.25
C LYS A 1 10.62 9.17 18.26
N ASN A 2 9.63 8.38 18.69
CA ASN A 2 8.91 7.40 17.86
C ASN A 2 7.62 8.04 17.33
N LEU A 3 7.68 8.65 16.15
CA LEU A 3 6.52 9.24 15.49
C LEU A 3 6.25 8.44 14.21
N TYR A 4 5.02 7.94 14.08
CA TYR A 4 4.55 7.23 12.91
C TYR A 4 3.30 7.94 12.36
N ILE A 5 3.20 8.02 11.04
CA ILE A 5 2.08 8.65 10.34
C ILE A 5 1.43 7.58 9.49
N VAL A 6 0.10 7.47 9.58
CA VAL A 6 -0.72 6.52 8.84
C VAL A 6 -1.86 7.23 8.13
N GLY A 7 -2.40 6.63 7.08
CA GLY A 7 -3.63 7.13 6.44
C GLY A 7 -3.47 8.51 5.77
N SER A 8 -2.31 8.80 5.19
CA SER A 8 -1.97 10.11 4.59
C SER A 8 -2.79 10.50 3.35
N LYS A 9 -3.84 9.76 3.00
CA LYS A 9 -4.74 10.05 1.87
C LYS A 9 -6.16 10.29 2.36
N SER A 10 -6.78 11.36 1.88
CA SER A 10 -8.19 11.67 2.16
C SER A 10 -9.08 10.56 1.58
N TYR A 11 -9.58 9.66 2.43
CA TYR A 11 -10.49 8.57 2.05
C TYR A 11 -11.91 9.06 1.69
N GLY A 12 -12.08 10.21 1.03
CA GLY A 12 -13.35 10.95 0.85
C GLY A 12 -14.57 10.09 0.49
N ARG A 13 -14.86 9.90 -0.81
CA ARG A 13 -15.86 8.91 -1.27
C ARG A 13 -15.26 7.51 -1.41
N ALA A 14 -14.17 7.25 -0.70
CA ALA A 14 -13.47 6.00 -0.82
C ALA A 14 -14.37 4.87 -0.31
N PRO A 15 -14.63 3.83 -1.12
CA PRO A 15 -15.26 2.62 -0.63
C PRO A 15 -14.48 2.05 0.56
N THR A 16 -15.15 1.31 1.44
CA THR A 16 -14.55 0.67 2.62
C THR A 16 -13.25 -0.08 2.33
N PHE A 17 -13.10 -0.62 1.12
CA PHE A 17 -11.87 -1.23 0.62
C PHE A 17 -10.60 -0.35 0.83
N LEU A 18 -10.67 0.96 0.63
CA LEU A 18 -9.49 1.82 0.84
C LEU A 18 -9.15 1.99 2.33
N MET A 19 -10.10 1.79 3.25
CA MET A 19 -9.81 1.74 4.69
C MET A 19 -8.96 0.53 5.07
N ALA A 20 -9.09 -0.59 4.34
CA ALA A 20 -8.29 -1.80 4.60
C ALA A 20 -6.78 -1.51 4.50
N THR A 21 -6.38 -0.67 3.54
CA THR A 21 -4.98 -0.24 3.39
C THR A 21 -4.48 0.53 4.61
N GLY A 22 -5.34 1.34 5.24
CA GLY A 22 -5.01 2.08 6.45
C GLY A 22 -4.95 1.20 7.68
N TYR A 23 -5.85 0.22 7.81
CA TYR A 23 -5.82 -0.76 8.89
C TYR A 23 -4.56 -1.62 8.83
N GLU A 24 -4.13 -2.01 7.63
CA GLU A 24 -2.90 -2.76 7.43
C GLU A 24 -1.65 -1.97 7.83
N GLN A 25 -1.59 -0.67 7.49
CA GLN A 25 -0.52 0.22 7.96
C GLN A 25 -0.46 0.28 9.49
N VAL A 26 -1.62 0.40 10.14
CA VAL A 26 -1.71 0.42 11.62
C VAL A 26 -1.27 -0.93 12.20
N ARG A 27 -1.67 -2.06 11.60
CA ARG A 27 -1.27 -3.41 12.03
C ARG A 27 0.25 -3.58 11.99
N SER A 28 0.89 -3.19 10.89
CA SER A 28 2.35 -3.27 10.73
C SER A 28 3.09 -2.45 11.82
N ILE A 29 2.65 -1.20 12.06
CA ILE A 29 3.25 -0.35 13.11
C ILE A 29 3.02 -0.93 14.50
N ALA A 30 1.82 -1.43 14.80
CA ALA A 30 1.51 -2.04 16.08
C ALA A 30 2.37 -3.28 16.36
N ALA A 31 2.58 -4.13 15.35
CA ALA A 31 3.48 -5.29 15.44
C ALA A 31 4.92 -4.87 15.71
N PHE A 32 5.42 -3.86 15.00
CA PHE A 32 6.75 -3.29 15.23
C PHE A 32 6.89 -2.73 16.66
N MET A 33 5.89 -2.00 17.14
CA MET A 33 5.86 -1.46 18.50
C MET A 33 5.79 -2.55 19.58
N ALA A 34 5.21 -3.71 19.26
CA ALA A 34 5.19 -4.88 20.12
C ALA A 34 6.50 -5.71 20.06
N GLY A 35 7.45 -5.33 19.19
CA GLY A 35 8.72 -6.03 18.99
C GLY A 35 8.65 -7.23 18.04
N ASP A 36 7.50 -7.45 17.40
CA ASP A 36 7.31 -8.52 16.41
C ASP A 36 7.64 -7.98 15.02
N ILE A 37 8.94 -8.03 14.69
CA ILE A 37 9.46 -7.52 13.42
C ILE A 37 8.98 -8.38 12.25
N GLU A 38 8.95 -9.70 12.41
CA GLU A 38 8.52 -10.62 11.35
C GLU A 38 7.07 -10.35 10.96
N SER A 39 6.18 -10.19 11.94
CA SER A 39 4.80 -9.81 11.66
C SER A 39 4.67 -8.38 11.17
N SER A 40 5.59 -7.46 11.51
CA SER A 40 5.54 -6.09 10.99
C SER A 40 5.84 -5.99 9.49
N GLU A 41 6.64 -6.91 8.94
CA GLU A 41 7.03 -6.95 7.53
C GLU A 41 6.03 -7.68 6.62
N LYS A 42 5.15 -8.50 7.19
CA LYS A 42 4.12 -9.23 6.44
C LYS A 42 3.08 -8.28 5.86
N VAL A 43 2.57 -8.60 4.66
CA VAL A 43 1.43 -7.91 4.05
C VAL A 43 0.20 -8.80 4.18
N GLU A 44 -0.76 -8.38 5.00
CA GLU A 44 -2.01 -9.11 5.27
C GLU A 44 -3.20 -8.31 4.71
N LEU A 45 -3.14 -8.05 3.41
CA LEU A 45 -4.04 -7.15 2.73
C LEU A 45 -4.74 -7.85 1.57
N ASP A 46 -6.07 -8.01 1.70
CA ASP A 46 -6.92 -8.51 0.63
C ASP A 46 -7.72 -7.37 0.03
N LEU A 47 -7.50 -7.09 -1.26
CA LEU A 47 -8.11 -5.99 -1.98
C LEU A 47 -8.86 -6.54 -3.20
N PRO A 48 -10.11 -6.11 -3.44
CA PRO A 48 -10.80 -6.44 -4.68
C PRO A 48 -10.01 -5.94 -5.89
N GLU A 49 -9.99 -6.71 -6.97
CA GLU A 49 -9.30 -6.35 -8.22
C GLU A 49 -9.86 -5.08 -8.87
N THR A 50 -11.11 -4.73 -8.56
CA THR A 50 -11.79 -3.57 -9.14
C THR A 50 -11.44 -2.29 -8.37
N GLY A 51 -10.91 -1.28 -9.07
CA GLY A 51 -10.68 0.06 -8.51
C GLY A 51 -9.29 0.27 -7.90
N VAL A 52 -8.37 -0.67 -8.11
CA VAL A 52 -6.94 -0.53 -7.77
C VAL A 52 -6.13 -0.62 -9.05
N CYS A 53 -5.09 0.20 -9.17
CA CYS A 53 -4.10 -0.05 -10.20
C CYS A 53 -3.12 -1.12 -9.75
N SER A 54 -2.98 -2.16 -10.56
CA SER A 54 -1.86 -3.08 -10.49
C SER A 54 -0.66 -2.52 -11.26
N VAL A 55 0.51 -2.46 -10.64
CA VAL A 55 1.78 -2.21 -11.34
C VAL A 55 2.52 -3.54 -11.46
N SER A 56 2.66 -4.04 -12.68
CA SER A 56 3.51 -5.20 -12.95
C SER A 56 4.94 -4.72 -13.11
N PHE A 57 5.81 -5.01 -12.15
CA PHE A 57 7.24 -4.65 -12.20
C PHE A 57 8.05 -5.56 -13.17
N SER A 58 7.52 -5.81 -14.37
CA SER A 58 8.24 -6.56 -15.39
C SER A 58 9.15 -5.61 -16.18
N ASN A 59 10.43 -5.60 -15.82
CA ASN A 59 11.57 -5.04 -16.57
C ASN A 59 11.63 -3.51 -16.72
N ILE A 60 11.99 -2.80 -15.64
CA ILE A 60 12.47 -1.41 -15.75
C ILE A 60 13.95 -1.44 -16.17
N THR A 61 14.22 -1.34 -17.47
CA THR A 61 15.51 -0.84 -17.98
C THR A 61 15.55 0.68 -17.83
N PRO A 62 16.72 1.32 -17.61
CA PRO A 62 16.83 2.72 -17.22
C PRO A 62 16.59 3.72 -18.38
N ASN A 63 15.83 3.33 -19.39
CA ASN A 63 15.69 4.05 -20.64
C ASN A 63 14.24 4.54 -20.76
N ASN A 64 14.05 5.85 -20.62
CA ASN A 64 12.79 6.56 -20.86
C ASN A 64 11.94 5.97 -21.99
N SER A 65 10.77 5.43 -21.64
CA SER A 65 9.50 5.82 -22.26
C SER A 65 8.35 5.16 -21.48
N CYS A 66 7.30 5.93 -21.22
CA CYS A 66 6.02 5.42 -20.74
C CYS A 66 5.35 4.61 -21.87
N GLU A 67 5.90 3.45 -22.20
CA GLU A 67 5.35 2.54 -23.20
C GLU A 67 5.05 1.22 -22.51
N THR A 68 3.89 1.19 -21.85
CA THR A 68 3.01 0.02 -21.57
C THR A 68 2.08 0.38 -20.42
N ASN A 69 1.02 1.16 -20.69
CA ASN A 69 -0.21 1.33 -19.89
C ASN A 69 -0.15 1.32 -18.33
N SER A 70 0.99 1.58 -17.71
CA SER A 70 1.19 1.50 -16.25
C SER A 70 0.86 2.82 -15.54
N CYS A 71 0.32 3.80 -16.27
CA CYS A 71 -0.11 5.06 -15.69
C CYS A 71 -1.59 4.96 -15.33
N CYS A 72 -1.87 4.83 -14.04
CA CYS A 72 -3.19 5.13 -13.49
C CYS A 72 -3.61 6.54 -13.91
N SER A 73 -4.79 6.64 -14.52
CA SER A 73 -5.45 7.93 -14.79
C SER A 73 -5.88 8.62 -13.51
#